data_AF-A0A8H7IKT1-F1
#
_entry.id   AF-A0A8H7IKT1-F1
#
_cell.length_a   1.000
_cell.length_b   1.000
_cell.length_c   1.000
_cell.angle_alpha   90.00
_cell.angle_beta   90.00
_cell.angle_gamma   90.00
#
_symmetry.space_group_name_H-M   'P 1'
#
loop_
_entity.id
_entity.type
_entity.pdbx_description
1 polymer ?
#
loop_
_entity_poly.entity_id
_entity_poly.type
_entity_poly.pdbx_seq_one_letter_code
_entity_poly.pdbx_strand_id
1 'polypeptide(L)'
;MLLTRFNFMPPCHGPYINPGGCESSISGSKVLQQFTSPAGQNGYIEPSKWQTNADSTPTPVSWPGCTGCTVHHGFYTNYLDAKNYTNGFATAFNAASALGYKVNCVGHSLGAAVAAMCAGDLYPSGKVTEIYTYGEFRTMNQAAATWVDSRLGSKVYRVVNGGDSVPAQVLDATYVHHGVGYKRDGSNARTLVCASDTDPECAGGSNVLDHGRYTLTITYFHRY
;
A
#
# COMPACT_ATOMS: atom_id res chain seq x y z
N MET A 1 12.89 -17.69 1.24
CA MET A 1 13.45 -16.43 1.77
C MET A 1 12.46 -15.90 2.82
N LEU A 2 12.87 -15.67 4.07
CA LEU A 2 11.97 -15.03 5.05
C LEU A 2 11.86 -13.54 4.69
N LEU A 3 10.67 -13.11 4.31
CA LEU A 3 10.37 -11.71 4.01
C LEU A 3 10.01 -11.00 5.32
N THR A 4 10.42 -9.74 5.51
CA THR A 4 10.01 -8.93 6.66
C THR A 4 9.26 -7.68 6.22
N ARG A 5 8.31 -7.18 7.02
CA ARG A 5 7.42 -6.08 6.57
C ARG A 5 7.05 -5.04 7.63
N PHE A 6 6.84 -3.80 7.16
CA PHE A 6 5.96 -2.84 7.80
C PHE A 6 4.52 -3.16 7.39
N ASN A 7 3.66 -3.39 8.38
CA ASN A 7 2.28 -3.76 8.16
C ASN A 7 1.38 -2.57 8.48
N PHE A 8 1.01 -1.82 7.45
CA PHE A 8 -0.06 -0.84 7.52
C PHE A 8 -1.36 -1.57 7.19
N MET A 9 -1.94 -2.27 8.17
CA MET A 9 -3.28 -2.90 8.09
C MET A 9 -4.07 -2.57 9.37
N PRO A 10 -5.35 -2.15 9.34
CA PRO A 10 -6.16 -2.14 10.55
C PRO A 10 -6.28 -3.58 11.09
N PRO A 11 -6.61 -3.76 12.39
CA PRO A 11 -6.99 -5.09 12.87
C PRO A 11 -8.17 -5.55 12.01
N CYS A 12 -8.15 -6.79 11.54
CA CYS A 12 -9.15 -7.35 10.62
C CYS A 12 -10.48 -7.63 11.32
N HIS A 13 -10.95 -6.69 12.13
CA HIS A 13 -12.11 -6.79 13.01
C HIS A 13 -13.02 -5.60 12.70
N GLY A 14 -14.02 -5.86 11.86
CA GLY A 14 -15.09 -4.93 11.53
C GLY A 14 -16.27 -5.69 10.92
N PRO A 15 -17.50 -5.15 10.95
CA PRO A 15 -18.71 -5.86 10.51
C PRO A 15 -18.71 -6.28 9.03
N TYR A 16 -17.76 -5.79 8.24
CA TYR A 16 -17.63 -6.03 6.79
C TYR A 16 -16.31 -6.68 6.37
N ILE A 17 -15.42 -7.03 7.30
CA ILE A 17 -14.10 -7.60 7.01
C ILE A 17 -14.04 -9.00 7.61
N ASN A 18 -13.83 -10.02 6.78
CA ASN A 18 -13.62 -11.38 7.26
C ASN A 18 -12.21 -11.46 7.90
N PRO A 19 -12.09 -11.79 9.20
CA PRO A 19 -10.81 -11.85 9.90
C PRO A 19 -9.78 -12.77 9.23
N GLY A 20 -10.23 -13.85 8.56
CA GLY A 20 -9.35 -14.80 7.89
C GLY A 20 -8.81 -14.36 6.52
N GLY A 21 -9.37 -13.29 5.92
CA GLY A 21 -9.03 -12.85 4.56
C GLY A 21 -7.75 -12.04 4.49
N CYS A 22 -7.72 -10.90 5.19
CA CYS A 22 -6.62 -9.93 5.08
C CYS A 22 -5.28 -10.44 5.67
N GLU A 23 -5.30 -11.27 6.73
CA GLU A 23 -4.08 -11.88 7.27
C GLU A 23 -3.52 -13.01 6.39
N SER A 24 -4.38 -13.68 5.60
CA SER A 24 -3.92 -14.74 4.68
C SER A 24 -3.06 -14.19 3.54
N SER A 25 -3.38 -13.00 3.02
CA SER A 25 -2.66 -12.25 1.97
C SER A 25 -1.21 -11.92 2.32
N ILE A 26 -0.84 -11.99 3.59
CA ILE A 26 0.49 -11.64 4.07
C ILE A 26 1.20 -12.83 4.73
N SER A 27 0.68 -14.03 4.51
CA SER A 27 1.27 -15.30 4.94
C SER A 27 2.65 -15.51 4.28
N GLY A 28 3.65 -15.82 5.12
CA GLY A 28 5.04 -16.06 4.72
C GLY A 28 6.03 -14.92 4.97
N SER A 29 5.60 -13.80 5.57
CA SER A 29 6.49 -12.73 6.04
C SER A 29 6.36 -12.42 7.54
N LYS A 30 7.48 -12.11 8.20
CA LYS A 30 7.54 -11.68 9.60
C LYS A 30 7.22 -10.18 9.71
N VAL A 31 6.23 -9.83 10.51
CA VAL A 31 5.92 -8.41 10.81
C VAL A 31 7.02 -7.86 11.70
N LEU A 32 7.64 -6.74 11.30
CA LEU A 32 8.59 -6.00 12.13
C LEU A 32 7.92 -4.88 12.90
N GLN A 33 6.92 -4.25 12.29
CA GLN A 33 6.11 -3.22 12.91
C GLN A 33 4.71 -3.29 12.31
N GLN A 34 3.70 -3.21 13.18
CA GLN A 34 2.31 -3.09 12.79
C GLN A 34 1.80 -1.69 13.14
N PHE A 35 1.04 -1.11 12.23
CA PHE A 35 0.34 0.15 12.40
C PHE A 35 -1.15 -0.16 12.28
N THR A 36 -1.85 -0.16 13.40
CA THR A 36 -3.30 -0.37 13.48
C THR A 36 -3.99 0.91 13.92
N SER A 37 -5.13 1.22 13.31
CA SER A 37 -6.10 2.09 13.93
C SER A 37 -6.63 1.44 15.23
N PRO A 38 -6.93 2.21 16.29
CA PRO A 38 -7.73 1.69 17.40
C PRO A 38 -9.04 1.07 16.86
N ALA A 39 -9.45 -0.05 17.45
CA ALA A 39 -10.57 -0.85 16.96
C ALA A 39 -11.86 0.00 16.81
N GLY A 40 -12.40 0.05 15.59
CA GLY A 40 -13.68 0.70 15.28
C GLY A 40 -13.62 2.08 14.60
N GLN A 41 -12.43 2.59 14.25
CA GLN A 41 -12.31 3.96 13.70
C GLN A 41 -11.46 4.03 12.42
N ASN A 42 -11.99 4.72 11.41
CA ASN A 42 -11.44 4.86 10.04
C ASN A 42 -10.21 5.81 9.98
N GLY A 43 -9.14 5.54 10.75
CA GLY A 43 -7.92 6.36 10.73
C GLY A 43 -6.71 5.62 11.26
N TYR A 44 -5.61 5.61 10.49
CA TYR A 44 -4.46 4.72 10.73
C TYR A 44 -3.68 4.97 12.02
N ILE A 45 -3.81 6.18 12.58
CA ILE A 45 -3.04 6.58 13.76
C ILE A 45 -3.93 7.36 14.73
N GLU A 46 -4.90 8.17 14.26
CA GLU A 46 -5.93 8.76 15.13
C GLU A 46 -7.30 8.96 14.42
N PRO A 47 -8.43 8.63 15.10
CA PRO A 47 -9.81 8.81 14.61
C PRO A 47 -10.22 10.26 14.32
N SER A 48 -9.63 11.22 15.04
CA SER A 48 -9.88 12.66 14.92
C SER A 48 -9.37 13.24 13.61
N LYS A 49 -8.52 12.51 12.86
CA LYS A 49 -7.85 12.97 11.64
C LYS A 49 -8.48 12.48 10.33
N TRP A 50 -9.71 11.96 10.32
CA TRP A 50 -10.38 11.57 9.06
C TRP A 50 -10.49 12.73 8.06
N GLN A 51 -10.59 13.96 8.56
CA GLN A 51 -10.57 15.19 7.76
C GLN A 51 -9.22 15.36 7.05
N THR A 52 -8.12 14.97 7.71
CA THR A 52 -6.79 14.92 7.11
C THR A 52 -6.72 13.84 6.03
N ASN A 53 -7.34 12.67 6.21
CA ASN A 53 -7.36 11.61 5.20
C ASN A 53 -8.06 12.02 3.90
N ALA A 54 -9.06 12.91 4.00
CA ALA A 54 -9.78 13.45 2.85
C ALA A 54 -9.10 14.69 2.22
N ASP A 55 -8.02 15.19 2.82
CA ASP A 55 -7.27 16.31 2.26
C ASP A 55 -6.45 15.86 1.04
N SER A 56 -7.04 16.07 -0.14
CA SER A 56 -6.47 15.73 -1.44
C SER A 56 -5.48 16.76 -1.96
N THR A 57 -5.10 17.77 -1.17
CA THR A 57 -4.14 18.80 -1.60
C THR A 57 -2.84 18.16 -2.09
N PRO A 58 -2.36 18.51 -3.30
CA PRO A 58 -1.07 18.01 -3.79
C PRO A 58 0.08 18.47 -2.89
N THR A 59 0.75 17.53 -2.24
CA THR A 59 1.90 17.79 -1.37
C THR A 59 3.19 17.42 -2.08
N PRO A 60 4.13 18.36 -2.25
CA PRO A 60 5.44 18.07 -2.82
C PRO A 60 6.22 17.05 -1.99
N VAL A 61 6.87 16.09 -2.66
CA VAL A 61 7.78 15.13 -2.02
C VAL A 61 9.21 15.31 -2.49
N SER A 62 10.16 15.20 -1.55
CA SER A 62 11.59 15.36 -1.82
C SER A 62 12.28 14.02 -2.10
N TRP A 63 11.63 13.14 -2.87
CA TRP A 63 12.23 11.86 -3.24
C TRP A 63 13.44 12.08 -4.18
N PRO A 64 14.60 11.46 -3.91
CA PRO A 64 15.81 11.66 -4.71
C PRO A 64 15.61 11.46 -6.22
N GLY A 65 15.82 12.54 -6.99
CA GLY A 65 15.66 12.53 -8.45
C GLY A 65 14.21 12.52 -8.93
N CYS A 66 13.25 12.89 -8.08
CA CYS A 66 11.83 13.04 -8.40
C CYS A 66 11.50 14.53 -8.57
N THR A 67 11.49 15.03 -9.79
CA THR A 67 11.17 16.45 -10.06
C THR A 67 9.67 16.61 -10.30
N GLY A 68 9.04 17.58 -9.62
CA GLY A 68 7.61 17.86 -9.77
C GLY A 68 6.69 16.80 -9.15
N CYS A 69 7.24 15.95 -8.29
CA CYS A 69 6.50 14.86 -7.66
C CYS A 69 5.62 15.39 -6.53
N THR A 70 4.33 15.08 -6.63
CA THR A 70 3.36 15.39 -5.58
C THR A 70 2.53 14.16 -5.24
N VAL A 71 2.09 14.11 -4.00
CA VAL A 71 1.27 13.02 -3.45
C VAL A 71 0.11 13.60 -2.66
N HIS A 72 -0.91 12.78 -2.42
CA HIS A 72 -2.07 13.14 -1.61
C HIS A 72 -1.67 13.52 -0.17
N HIS A 73 -2.01 14.74 0.27
CA HIS A 73 -1.62 15.27 1.58
C HIS A 73 -1.98 14.34 2.73
N GLY A 74 -3.25 13.92 2.80
CA GLY A 74 -3.74 13.05 3.87
C GLY A 74 -2.94 11.76 4.06
N PHE A 75 -2.73 11.00 2.99
CA PHE A 75 -1.98 9.74 3.06
C PHE A 75 -0.50 9.98 3.40
N TYR A 76 0.10 11.05 2.89
CA TYR A 76 1.48 11.39 3.21
C TYR A 76 1.66 11.81 4.67
N THR A 77 0.72 12.57 5.24
CA THR A 77 0.73 12.92 6.66
C THR A 77 0.64 11.67 7.54
N ASN A 78 -0.21 10.69 7.20
CA ASN A 78 -0.24 9.41 7.92
C ASN A 78 1.11 8.66 7.85
N TYR A 79 1.77 8.70 6.68
CA TYR A 79 3.11 8.14 6.54
C TYR A 79 4.14 8.82 7.44
N LEU A 80 4.15 10.16 7.45
CA LEU A 80 5.06 10.94 8.29
C LEU A 80 4.81 10.70 9.79
N ASP A 81 3.55 10.61 10.20
CA ASP A 81 3.17 10.27 11.58
C ASP A 81 3.71 8.88 11.97
N ALA A 82 3.56 7.86 11.10
CA ALA A 82 4.12 6.52 11.33
C ALA A 82 5.66 6.53 11.41
N LYS A 83 6.31 7.28 10.52
CA LYS A 83 7.76 7.44 10.50
C LYS A 83 8.25 8.13 11.78
N ASN A 84 7.58 9.19 12.22
CA ASN A 84 7.94 9.92 13.44
C ASN A 84 7.73 9.07 14.70
N TYR A 85 6.57 8.40 14.81
CA TYR A 85 6.25 7.53 15.94
C TYR A 85 7.28 6.41 16.14
N THR A 86 7.88 5.94 15.06
CA THR A 86 8.88 4.86 15.07
C THR A 86 10.32 5.33 15.01
N ASN A 87 10.56 6.63 15.17
CA ASN A 87 11.88 7.24 15.04
C ASN A 87 12.59 6.84 13.73
N GLY A 88 11.91 7.02 12.61
CA GLY A 88 12.38 6.62 11.28
C GLY A 88 12.49 5.11 11.09
N PHE A 89 11.67 4.34 11.80
CA PHE A 89 11.68 2.87 11.82
C PHE A 89 13.02 2.24 12.28
N ALA A 90 13.81 2.97 13.07
CA ALA A 90 15.18 2.57 13.42
C ALA A 90 15.27 1.18 14.07
N THR A 91 14.41 0.89 15.05
CA THR A 91 14.37 -0.40 15.75
C THR A 91 14.08 -1.56 14.78
N ALA A 92 13.12 -1.37 13.88
CA ALA A 92 12.73 -2.39 12.92
C ALA A 92 13.85 -2.64 11.89
N PHE A 93 14.50 -1.58 11.40
CA PHE A 93 15.65 -1.72 10.50
C PHE A 93 16.84 -2.40 11.17
N ASN A 94 17.12 -2.08 12.44
CA ASN A 94 18.18 -2.74 13.20
C ASN A 94 17.88 -4.24 13.37
N ALA A 95 16.64 -4.59 13.73
CA ALA A 95 16.21 -5.99 13.86
C ALA A 95 16.28 -6.75 12.52
N ALA A 96 15.89 -6.13 11.42
CA ALA A 96 15.99 -6.72 10.08
C ALA A 96 17.45 -6.95 9.69
N SER A 97 18.28 -5.91 9.85
CA SER A 97 19.71 -5.94 9.53
C SER A 97 20.46 -7.01 10.33
N ALA A 98 20.19 -7.11 11.64
CA ALA A 98 20.81 -8.12 12.51
C ALA A 98 20.51 -9.57 12.08
N LEU A 99 19.42 -9.78 11.33
CA LEU A 99 19.01 -11.09 10.81
C LEU A 99 19.28 -11.25 9.31
N GLY A 100 19.92 -10.27 8.66
CA GLY A 100 20.19 -10.27 7.22
C GLY A 100 18.93 -10.16 6.36
N TYR A 101 17.84 -9.60 6.91
CA TYR A 101 16.56 -9.48 6.22
C TYR A 101 16.37 -8.12 5.54
N LYS A 102 15.67 -8.17 4.41
CA LYS A 102 15.15 -7.00 3.69
C LYS A 102 13.75 -6.66 4.17
N VAL A 103 13.40 -5.38 4.17
CA VAL A 103 12.09 -4.87 4.62
C VAL A 103 11.22 -4.54 3.42
N ASN A 104 9.94 -4.91 3.51
CA ASN A 104 8.91 -4.57 2.52
C ASN A 104 7.88 -3.61 3.15
N CYS A 105 7.35 -2.68 2.36
CA CYS A 105 6.19 -1.87 2.78
C CYS A 105 4.90 -2.59 2.33
N VAL A 106 3.98 -2.84 3.25
CA VAL A 106 2.75 -3.59 2.95
C VAL A 106 1.55 -2.85 3.53
N GLY A 107 0.47 -2.74 2.77
CA GLY A 107 -0.77 -2.26 3.36
C GLY A 107 -2.04 -2.50 2.55
N HIS A 108 -3.17 -2.31 3.23
CA HIS A 108 -4.52 -2.47 2.68
C HIS A 108 -5.33 -1.18 2.84
N SER A 109 -6.20 -0.88 1.86
CA SER A 109 -7.06 0.30 1.87
C SER A 109 -6.24 1.59 2.02
N LEU A 110 -6.58 2.43 2.99
CA LEU A 110 -5.77 3.59 3.36
C LEU A 110 -4.30 3.22 3.69
N GLY A 111 -4.07 2.07 4.32
CA GLY A 111 -2.72 1.60 4.62
C GLY A 111 -1.92 1.24 3.38
N ALA A 112 -2.60 0.87 2.30
CA ALA A 112 -1.98 0.65 1.01
C ALA A 112 -1.39 1.96 0.46
N ALA A 113 -2.13 3.07 0.59
CA ALA A 113 -1.64 4.41 0.25
C ALA A 113 -0.43 4.81 1.11
N VAL A 114 -0.46 4.51 2.41
CA VAL A 114 0.69 4.76 3.32
C VAL A 114 1.89 3.89 2.93
N ALA A 115 1.68 2.63 2.54
CA ALA A 115 2.74 1.73 2.09
C ALA A 115 3.41 2.22 0.79
N ALA A 116 2.65 2.83 -0.12
CA ALA A 116 3.18 3.47 -1.31
C ALA A 116 4.11 4.66 -0.97
N MET A 117 3.73 5.51 -0.02
CA MET A 117 4.57 6.61 0.47
C MET A 117 5.85 6.12 1.17
N CYS A 118 5.70 5.07 1.99
CA CYS A 118 6.81 4.37 2.65
C CYS A 118 7.88 3.94 1.67
N ALA A 119 7.47 3.39 0.53
CA ALA A 119 8.41 2.95 -0.47
C ALA A 119 9.08 4.09 -1.21
N GLY A 120 8.33 5.14 -1.58
CA GLY A 120 8.92 6.30 -2.24
C GLY A 120 10.02 6.95 -1.40
N ASP A 121 9.80 7.05 -0.09
CA ASP A 121 10.76 7.65 0.85
C ASP A 121 11.93 6.71 1.20
N LEU A 122 11.68 5.41 1.40
CA LEU A 122 12.70 4.49 1.95
C LEU A 122 13.45 3.68 0.88
N TYR A 123 12.88 3.50 -0.32
CA TYR A 123 13.55 2.74 -1.39
C TYR A 123 14.93 3.32 -1.79
N PRO A 124 15.11 4.66 -1.93
CA PRO A 124 16.41 5.25 -2.24
C PRO A 124 17.52 4.93 -1.22
N SER A 125 17.14 4.63 0.03
CA SER A 125 18.09 4.27 1.08
C SER A 125 18.54 2.80 1.02
N GLY A 126 17.97 1.99 0.12
CA GLY A 126 18.21 0.55 0.01
C GLY A 126 17.59 -0.28 1.15
N LYS A 127 16.88 0.36 2.08
CA LYS A 127 16.29 -0.28 3.25
C LYS A 127 14.97 -0.99 2.96
N VAL A 128 14.24 -0.56 1.93
CA VAL A 128 13.01 -1.19 1.45
C VAL A 128 13.26 -1.83 0.09
N THR A 129 12.73 -3.04 -0.12
CA THR A 129 12.94 -3.77 -1.37
C THR A 129 11.69 -3.95 -2.22
N GLU A 130 10.51 -4.10 -1.62
CA GLU A 130 9.27 -4.37 -2.35
C GLU A 130 8.09 -3.66 -1.68
N ILE A 131 7.04 -3.44 -2.47
CA ILE A 131 5.78 -2.84 -2.02
C ILE A 131 4.63 -3.78 -2.36
N TYR A 132 3.75 -4.00 -1.40
CA TYR A 132 2.51 -4.72 -1.60
C TYR A 132 1.35 -3.85 -1.15
N THR A 133 0.54 -3.40 -2.10
CA THR A 133 -0.64 -2.58 -1.84
C THR A 133 -1.88 -3.37 -2.21
N TYR A 134 -2.90 -3.37 -1.34
CA TYR A 134 -4.15 -4.11 -1.53
C TYR A 134 -5.32 -3.14 -1.47
N GLY A 135 -6.04 -2.96 -2.58
CA GLY A 135 -7.16 -2.01 -2.63
C GLY A 135 -6.69 -0.57 -2.40
N GLU A 136 -5.62 -0.16 -3.09
CA GLU A 136 -5.03 1.16 -2.96
C GLU A 136 -5.86 2.23 -3.66
N PHE A 137 -5.97 3.42 -3.08
CA PHE A 137 -6.45 4.62 -3.76
C PHE A 137 -5.48 5.08 -4.86
N ARG A 138 -5.90 6.01 -5.71
CA ARG A 138 -4.94 6.82 -6.50
C ARG A 138 -4.32 7.87 -5.58
N THR A 139 -2.98 7.91 -5.50
CA THR A 139 -2.29 8.65 -4.43
C THR A 139 -1.20 9.61 -4.91
N MET A 140 -0.81 9.53 -6.18
CA MET A 140 0.37 10.20 -6.73
C MET A 140 0.04 10.92 -8.02
N ASN A 141 0.67 12.07 -8.27
CA ASN A 141 0.62 12.64 -9.61
C ASN A 141 1.42 11.78 -10.60
N GLN A 142 1.29 12.06 -11.90
CA GLN A 142 1.98 11.28 -12.94
C GLN A 142 3.50 11.24 -12.74
N ALA A 143 4.11 12.34 -12.31
CA ALA A 143 5.56 12.41 -12.08
C ALA A 143 6.01 11.47 -10.95
N ALA A 144 5.30 11.48 -9.82
CA ALA A 144 5.57 10.61 -8.69
C ALA A 144 5.34 9.13 -9.03
N ALA A 145 4.22 8.79 -9.69
CA ALA A 145 3.94 7.42 -10.12
C ALA A 145 5.00 6.89 -11.09
N THR A 146 5.37 7.68 -12.11
CA THR A 146 6.43 7.34 -13.07
C THR A 146 7.77 7.15 -12.37
N TRP A 147 8.10 7.99 -11.38
CA TRP A 147 9.33 7.85 -10.62
C TRP A 147 9.34 6.55 -9.82
N VAL A 148 8.24 6.22 -9.11
CA VAL A 148 8.10 4.96 -8.37
C VAL A 148 8.30 3.77 -9.30
N ASP A 149 7.64 3.78 -10.46
CA ASP A 149 7.74 2.70 -11.44
C ASP A 149 9.14 2.56 -12.00
N SER A 150 9.82 3.68 -12.29
CA SER A 150 11.19 3.67 -12.78
C SER A 150 12.21 3.13 -11.77
N ARG A 151 11.94 3.28 -10.46
CA ARG A 151 12.87 2.92 -9.39
C ARG A 151 12.63 1.50 -8.90
N LEU A 152 11.38 1.13 -8.69
CA LEU A 152 11.01 -0.16 -8.13
C LEU A 152 10.67 -1.20 -9.19
N GLY A 153 10.17 -0.80 -10.37
CA GLY A 153 9.88 -1.69 -11.49
C GLY A 153 9.02 -2.89 -11.08
N SER A 154 9.54 -4.10 -11.30
CA SER A 154 8.88 -5.36 -10.97
C SER A 154 8.73 -5.64 -9.47
N LYS A 155 9.19 -4.75 -8.59
CA LYS A 155 9.08 -4.87 -7.12
C LYS A 155 7.86 -4.15 -6.55
N VAL A 156 6.96 -3.68 -7.40
CA VAL A 156 5.69 -3.07 -7.04
C VAL A 156 4.56 -4.04 -7.33
N TYR A 157 3.81 -4.42 -6.30
CA TYR A 157 2.68 -5.34 -6.40
C TYR A 157 1.42 -4.67 -5.91
N ARG A 158 0.68 -4.04 -6.84
CA ARG A 158 -0.61 -3.39 -6.54
C ARG A 158 -1.75 -4.36 -6.84
N VAL A 159 -2.39 -4.88 -5.80
CA VAL A 159 -3.41 -5.91 -5.89
C VAL A 159 -4.80 -5.29 -5.81
N VAL A 160 -5.67 -5.68 -6.75
CA VAL A 160 -7.08 -5.30 -6.81
C VAL A 160 -7.94 -6.57 -6.81
N ASN A 161 -8.99 -6.62 -5.99
CA ASN A 161 -9.88 -7.77 -5.94
C ASN A 161 -11.21 -7.46 -6.63
N GLY A 162 -11.61 -8.28 -7.62
CA GLY A 162 -12.93 -8.20 -8.23
C GLY A 162 -13.33 -6.78 -8.65
N GLY A 163 -14.48 -6.32 -8.16
CA GLY A 163 -15.00 -4.98 -8.35
C GLY A 163 -14.74 -4.04 -7.17
N ASP A 164 -13.67 -4.21 -6.40
CA ASP A 164 -13.32 -3.36 -5.26
C ASP A 164 -13.47 -1.87 -5.63
N SER A 165 -14.28 -1.15 -4.85
CA SER A 165 -14.56 0.24 -5.11
C SER A 165 -13.38 1.17 -4.82
N VAL A 166 -12.49 0.83 -3.90
CA VAL A 166 -11.44 1.76 -3.43
C VAL A 166 -10.45 2.15 -4.53
N PRO A 167 -9.88 1.22 -5.33
CA PRO A 167 -9.03 1.59 -6.46
C PRO A 167 -9.72 2.43 -7.54
N ALA A 168 -11.05 2.35 -7.61
CA ALA A 168 -11.87 3.10 -8.55
C ALA A 168 -12.23 4.50 -8.03
N GLN A 169 -12.12 4.76 -6.73
CA GLN A 169 -12.47 6.07 -6.17
C GLN A 169 -11.58 7.17 -6.74
N VAL A 170 -12.23 8.23 -7.20
CA VAL A 170 -11.59 9.45 -7.69
C VAL A 170 -11.76 10.49 -6.59
N LEU A 171 -10.79 10.54 -5.67
CA LEU A 171 -10.72 11.60 -4.66
C LEU A 171 -10.28 12.93 -5.30
N ASP A 172 -9.39 12.83 -6.28
CA ASP A 172 -8.96 13.90 -7.18
C ASP A 172 -8.54 13.25 -8.51
N ALA A 173 -8.99 13.79 -9.64
CA ALA A 173 -8.72 13.24 -10.97
C ALA A 173 -7.26 13.42 -11.43
N THR A 174 -6.47 14.22 -10.72
CA THR A 174 -5.05 14.45 -11.01
C THR A 174 -4.14 13.34 -10.46
N TYR A 175 -4.65 12.52 -9.53
CA TYR A 175 -3.91 11.37 -9.03
C TYR A 175 -4.10 10.14 -9.91
N VAL A 176 -3.00 9.42 -10.11
CA VAL A 176 -2.92 8.17 -10.88
C VAL A 176 -2.43 7.04 -9.99
N HIS A 177 -2.58 5.81 -10.48
CA HIS A 177 -1.96 4.65 -9.85
C HIS A 177 -0.50 4.55 -10.27
N HIS A 178 0.34 4.10 -9.34
CA HIS A 178 1.66 3.58 -9.69
C HIS A 178 1.58 2.06 -9.89
N GLY A 179 2.61 1.51 -10.52
CA GLY A 179 2.88 0.10 -10.59
C GLY A 179 1.95 -0.69 -11.50
N VAL A 180 2.40 -1.91 -11.80
CA VAL A 180 1.60 -2.91 -12.46
C VAL A 180 0.55 -3.42 -11.48
N GLY A 181 -0.72 -3.34 -11.90
CA GLY A 181 -1.81 -3.91 -11.12
C GLY A 181 -1.87 -5.43 -11.28
N TYR A 182 -2.43 -6.10 -10.27
CA TYR A 182 -2.72 -7.51 -10.26
C TYR A 182 -4.17 -7.70 -9.83
N LYS A 183 -5.04 -8.14 -10.76
CA LYS A 183 -6.43 -8.45 -10.43
C LYS A 183 -6.62 -9.94 -10.21
N ARG A 184 -7.39 -10.28 -9.17
CA ARG A 184 -8.00 -11.60 -9.03
C ARG A 184 -9.47 -11.51 -9.41
N ASP A 185 -9.87 -12.30 -10.39
CA ASP A 185 -11.29 -12.51 -10.73
C ASP A 185 -11.91 -13.44 -9.68
N GLY A 186 -13.05 -13.03 -9.09
CA GLY A 186 -13.70 -13.71 -7.97
C GLY A 186 -14.12 -15.16 -8.22
N SER A 187 -14.08 -15.63 -9.48
CA SER A 187 -14.47 -16.99 -9.87
C SER A 187 -13.31 -17.86 -10.39
N ASN A 188 -12.28 -17.25 -10.98
CA ASN A 188 -11.12 -17.96 -11.51
C ASN A 188 -9.87 -17.46 -10.78
N ALA A 189 -9.06 -18.38 -10.25
CA ALA A 189 -7.77 -18.05 -9.60
C ALA A 189 -6.70 -17.52 -10.58
N ARG A 190 -7.11 -16.82 -11.64
CA ARG A 190 -6.24 -16.20 -12.63
C ARG A 190 -5.88 -14.80 -12.13
N THR A 191 -4.58 -14.58 -12.01
CA THR A 191 -4.02 -13.24 -11.80
C THR A 191 -3.89 -12.56 -13.15
N LEU A 192 -4.59 -11.44 -13.33
CA LEU A 192 -4.46 -10.58 -14.50
C LEU A 192 -3.44 -9.49 -14.21
N VAL A 193 -2.53 -9.27 -15.14
CA VAL A 193 -1.51 -8.23 -15.09
C VAL A 193 -1.99 -7.08 -15.98
N CYS A 194 -2.11 -5.90 -15.40
CA CYS A 194 -2.76 -4.76 -16.07
C CYS A 194 -1.76 -4.01 -16.95
N ALA A 195 -2.22 -3.53 -18.10
CA ALA A 195 -1.39 -2.82 -19.06
C ALA A 195 -1.10 -1.36 -18.63
N SER A 196 -2.00 -0.75 -17.86
CA SER A 196 -1.91 0.63 -17.39
C SER A 196 -2.69 0.87 -16.09
N ASP A 197 -2.58 2.08 -15.54
CA ASP A 197 -3.35 2.60 -14.41
C ASP A 197 -4.86 2.79 -14.70
N THR A 198 -5.18 2.92 -15.99
CA THR A 198 -6.53 3.11 -16.56
C THR A 198 -7.13 1.83 -17.13
N ASP A 199 -6.39 0.72 -17.06
CA ASP A 199 -6.87 -0.59 -17.49
C ASP A 199 -8.18 -0.92 -16.78
N PRO A 200 -9.30 -1.07 -17.50
CA PRO A 200 -10.61 -1.35 -16.90
C PRO A 200 -10.61 -2.63 -16.06
N GLU A 201 -9.69 -3.56 -16.34
CA GLU A 201 -9.57 -4.74 -15.50
C GLU A 201 -9.13 -4.37 -14.10
N CYS A 202 -8.23 -3.41 -13.92
CA CYS A 202 -7.57 -3.15 -12.64
C CYS A 202 -7.83 -1.77 -12.06
N ALA A 203 -8.71 -1.01 -12.69
CA ALA A 203 -9.21 0.24 -12.19
C ALA A 203 -10.08 0.07 -10.92
N GLY A 204 -10.51 -1.16 -10.61
CA GLY A 204 -11.50 -1.45 -9.57
C GLY A 204 -12.94 -1.42 -10.10
N GLY A 205 -13.92 -1.30 -9.22
CA GLY A 205 -15.34 -1.27 -9.57
C GLY A 205 -16.18 -0.46 -8.58
N SER A 206 -17.35 -0.97 -8.22
CA SER A 206 -18.26 -0.33 -7.27
C SER A 206 -18.65 -1.21 -6.08
N ASN A 207 -18.05 -2.39 -5.96
CA ASN A 207 -18.38 -3.40 -4.95
C ASN A 207 -17.49 -3.26 -3.72
N VAL A 208 -18.02 -2.61 -2.67
CA VAL A 208 -17.32 -2.46 -1.39
C VAL A 208 -17.06 -3.79 -0.67
N LEU A 209 -17.84 -4.85 -0.93
CA LEU A 209 -17.62 -6.15 -0.29
C LEU A 209 -16.34 -6.83 -0.79
N ASP A 210 -15.94 -6.56 -2.03
CA ASP A 210 -14.70 -7.07 -2.59
C ASP A 210 -13.47 -6.43 -1.94
N HIS A 211 -13.61 -5.22 -1.40
CA HIS A 211 -12.56 -4.52 -0.67
C HIS A 211 -12.08 -5.28 0.57
N GLY A 212 -12.97 -6.04 1.22
CA GLY A 212 -12.65 -6.80 2.44
C GLY A 212 -12.05 -8.19 2.19
N ARG A 213 -11.80 -8.58 0.94
CA ARG A 213 -11.50 -9.98 0.57
C ARG A 213 -10.30 -10.11 -0.38
N TYR A 214 -9.11 -9.89 0.15
CA TYR A 214 -7.86 -10.15 -0.58
C TYR A 214 -7.35 -11.56 -0.27
N THR A 215 -6.94 -12.30 -1.30
CA THR A 215 -6.45 -13.69 -1.18
C THR A 215 -5.15 -13.96 -1.94
N LEU A 216 -4.65 -12.97 -2.70
CA LEU A 216 -3.31 -13.03 -3.28
C LEU A 216 -2.30 -12.75 -2.18
N THR A 217 -1.41 -13.72 -1.96
CA THR A 217 -0.44 -13.61 -0.87
C THR A 217 0.87 -13.02 -1.36
N ILE A 218 1.65 -12.39 -0.48
CA ILE A 218 3.05 -12.03 -0.79
C ILE A 218 3.82 -13.24 -1.32
N THR A 219 3.61 -14.42 -0.73
CA THR A 219 4.23 -15.68 -1.16
C THR A 219 3.84 -16.13 -2.57
N TYR A 220 2.72 -15.67 -3.13
CA TYR A 220 2.35 -15.96 -4.53
C TYR A 220 3.37 -15.37 -5.50
N PHE A 221 3.86 -14.16 -5.23
CA PHE A 221 4.78 -13.44 -6.11
C PHE A 221 6.23 -13.95 -6.05
N HIS A 222 6.56 -14.76 -5.03
CA HIS A 222 7.90 -15.29 -4.78
C HIS A 222 8.02 -16.80 -5.03
N ARG A 223 7.03 -17.41 -5.70
CA ARG A 223 6.97 -18.88 -5.92
C ARG A 223 7.77 -19.40 -7.10
N TYR A 224 8.71 -18.64 -7.65
CA TYR A 224 9.61 -19.06 -8.73
C TYR A 224 11.03 -18.59 -8.47
#